data_AF-A0A9X1ZWH9-F1
#
_entry.id   AF-A0A9X1ZWH9-F1
#
_cell.length_a   1.000
_cell.length_b   1.000
_cell.length_c   1.000
_cell.angle_alpha   90.00
_cell.angle_beta   90.00
_cell.angle_gamma   90.00
#
_symmetry.space_group_name_H-M   'P 1'
#
loop_
_entity.id
_entity.type
_entity.pdbx_description
1 polymer ?
#
loop_
_entity_poly.entity_id
_entity_poly.type
_entity_poly.pdbx_seq_one_letter_code
_entity_poly.pdbx_strand_id
1 'polypeptide(L)' 'MKNLNDDHLALFIDANRLVRKPEIQRLLGVSRSTLGRRIKAGQFPSPSLLQSGRPCWLFKDIQAWLPH' A
#
# COMPACT_ATOMS: atom_id res chain seq x y z
N MET A 1 29.58 -2.11 -13.32
CA MET A 1 28.66 -3.26 -13.42
C MET A 1 27.68 -3.14 -12.27
N LYS A 2 26.38 -2.91 -12.53
CA LYS A 2 25.36 -2.98 -11.47
C LYS A 2 25.18 -4.45 -11.10
N ASN A 3 25.33 -4.79 -9.83
CA ASN A 3 25.04 -6.14 -9.36
C ASN A 3 23.53 -6.39 -9.50
N LEU A 4 23.13 -7.31 -10.38
CA LEU A 4 21.72 -7.71 -10.54
C LEU A 4 21.08 -8.18 -9.22
N ASN A 5 21.88 -8.68 -8.27
CA ASN A 5 21.40 -9.18 -6.98
C ASN A 5 20.91 -8.06 -6.05
N ASP A 6 21.47 -6.86 -6.12
CA ASP A 6 21.03 -5.71 -5.31
C ASP A 6 19.68 -5.17 -5.80
N ASP A 7 19.46 -5.20 -7.12
CA ASP A 7 18.27 -4.64 -7.75
C ASP A 7 16.99 -5.45 -7.44
N HIS A 8 17.08 -6.79 -7.43
CA HIS A 8 15.92 -7.64 -7.13
C HIS A 8 15.50 -7.58 -5.65
N LEU A 9 16.47 -7.47 -4.73
CA LEU A 9 16.18 -7.32 -3.31
C LEU A 9 15.54 -5.96 -3.01
N ALA A 10 16.02 -4.88 -3.63
CA ALA A 10 15.41 -3.56 -3.51
C ALA A 10 13.96 -3.56 -3.99
N LEU A 11 13.68 -4.14 -5.16
CA LEU A 11 12.32 -4.27 -5.69
C LEU A 11 11.41 -5.10 -4.76
N PHE A 12 11.93 -6.19 -4.18
CA PHE A 12 11.18 -7.01 -3.23
C PHE A 12 10.87 -6.24 -1.94
N ILE A 13 11.84 -5.49 -1.41
CA ILE A 13 11.66 -4.65 -0.21
C ILE A 13 10.59 -3.58 -0.48
N ASP A 14 10.65 -2.91 -1.63
CA ASP A 14 9.68 -1.89 -2.01
C ASP A 14 8.26 -2.47 -2.16
N ALA A 15 8.12 -3.61 -2.83
CA ALA A 15 6.85 -4.29 -3.02
C ALA A 15 6.20 -4.73 -1.69
N ASN A 16 7.02 -5.17 -0.73
CA ASN A 16 6.57 -5.62 0.59
C ASN A 16 6.63 -4.50 1.65
N ARG A 17 6.93 -3.26 1.25
CA ARG A 17 6.91 -2.12 2.15
C ARG A 17 5.50 -1.93 2.71
N LEU A 18 5.42 -1.72 4.02
CA LEU A 18 4.15 -1.42 4.67
C LEU A 18 3.73 0.02 4.42
N VAL A 19 2.50 0.17 3.95
CA VAL A 19 1.84 1.45 3.69
C VAL A 19 0.71 1.61 4.69
N ARG A 20 0.68 2.76 5.38
CA ARG A 20 -0.36 3.04 6.39
C ARG A 20 -1.50 3.84 5.76
N LYS A 21 -2.67 3.77 6.40
CA LYS A 21 -3.87 4.48 5.94
C LYS A 21 -3.66 5.97 5.60
N PRO A 22 -2.94 6.80 6.40
CA PRO A 22 -2.71 8.21 6.05
C PRO A 22 -1.87 8.39 4.79
N GLU A 23 -0.95 7.48 4.53
CA GLU A 23 -0.13 7.50 3.32
C GLU A 23 -0.96 7.11 2.10
N ILE A 24 -1.79 6.06 2.20
CA ILE A 24 -2.74 5.67 1.15
C ILE A 24 -3.66 6.83 0.77
N GLN A 25 -4.16 7.59 1.75
CA GLN A 25 -4.98 8.78 1.49
C GLN A 25 -4.26 9.82 0.64
N ARG A 26 -2.97 10.07 0.93
CA ARG A 26 -2.14 11.00 0.17
C ARG A 26 -1.86 10.49 -1.23
N LEU A 27 -1.46 9.22 -1.35
CA LEU A 27 -1.15 8.57 -2.63
C LEU A 27 -2.35 8.53 -3.59
N LEU A 28 -3.54 8.29 -3.05
CA LEU A 28 -4.78 8.22 -3.85
C LEU A 28 -5.49 9.57 -3.99
N GLY A 29 -5.07 10.60 -3.27
CA GLY A 29 -5.78 11.89 -3.22
C GLY A 29 -7.21 11.78 -2.66
N VAL A 30 -7.47 10.85 -1.74
CA VAL A 30 -8.83 10.62 -1.19
C VAL A 30 -8.92 10.88 0.30
N SER A 31 -10.11 11.31 0.73
CA SER A 31 -10.41 11.50 2.15
C SER A 31 -10.45 10.18 2.94
N ARG A 32 -10.36 10.28 4.27
CA ARG A 32 -10.50 9.14 5.19
C ARG A 32 -11.82 8.41 5.05
N SER A 33 -12.92 9.14 4.89
CA SER A 33 -14.27 8.58 4.76
C SER A 33 -14.44 7.89 3.41
N THR A 34 -13.92 8.47 2.32
CA THR A 34 -13.92 7.84 0.98
C THR A 34 -13.16 6.52 1.00
N LEU A 35 -11.93 6.51 1.54
CA LEU A 35 -11.14 5.28 1.65
C LEU A 35 -11.85 4.22 2.50
N GLY A 36 -12.41 4.62 3.65
CA GLY A 36 -13.20 3.72 4.50
C GLY A 36 -14.41 3.12 3.79
N ARG A 37 -15.13 3.92 3.00
CA ARG A 37 -16.28 3.44 2.20
C ARG A 37 -15.83 2.44 1.14
N ARG A 38 -14.74 2.71 0.42
CA ARG A 38 -14.20 1.79 -0.61
C ARG A 38 -13.78 0.45 -0.01
N ILE A 39 -13.11 0.47 1.15
CA ILE A 39 -12.76 -0.77 1.88
C ILE A 39 -14.03 -1.54 2.25
N LYS A 40 -15.02 -0.88 2.88
CA LYS A 40 -16.28 -1.52 3.27
C LYS A 40 -17.07 -2.08 2.09
N ALA A 41 -17.01 -1.41 0.94
CA ALA A 41 -17.67 -1.82 -0.30
C ALA A 41 -16.89 -2.87 -1.11
N GLY A 42 -15.72 -3.31 -0.66
CA GLY A 42 -14.86 -4.25 -1.40
C GLY A 42 -14.18 -3.67 -2.65
N GLN A 43 -14.20 -2.34 -2.81
CA GLN A 43 -13.59 -1.63 -3.94
C GLN A 43 -12.13 -1.25 -3.69
N PHE A 44 -11.64 -1.51 -2.48
CA PHE A 44 -10.24 -1.34 -2.07
C PHE A 44 -9.86 -2.50 -1.17
N PRO A 45 -8.63 -3.02 -1.24
CA PRO A 45 -8.20 -4.17 -0.44
C PRO A 45 -8.37 -3.92 1.06
N SER A 46 -8.73 -4.98 1.78
CA SER A 46 -8.62 -5.01 3.23
C SER A 46 -7.16 -4.93 3.68
N PRO A 47 -6.86 -4.38 4.87
CA PRO A 47 -5.48 -4.30 5.36
C PRO A 47 -4.87 -5.68 5.51
N SER A 48 -3.64 -5.85 5.02
CA SER A 48 -2.88 -7.10 5.10
C SER A 48 -2.52 -7.44 6.54
N LEU A 49 -2.32 -6.43 7.41
CA LEU A 49 -2.06 -6.63 8.85
C LEU A 49 -2.44 -5.42 9.72
N LEU A 50 -2.46 -5.65 11.03
CA LEU A 50 -2.57 -4.62 12.06
C LEU A 50 -1.22 -4.44 12.77
N GLN A 51 -0.62 -3.26 12.67
CA GLN A 51 0.60 -2.92 13.39
C GLN A 51 0.26 -1.91 14.49
N SER A 52 0.47 -2.28 15.76
CA SER A 52 0.11 -1.44 16.92
C SER A 52 -1.37 -0.99 16.89
N GLY A 53 -2.27 -1.90 16.50
CA GLY A 53 -3.70 -1.63 16.34
C GLY A 53 -4.08 -0.77 15.13
N ARG A 54 -3.12 -0.45 14.23
CA ARG A 54 -3.36 0.36 13.03
C ARG A 54 -3.31 -0.48 11.76
N PRO A 55 -4.28 -0.34 10.85
CA PRO A 55 -4.30 -1.09 9.60
C PRO A 55 -3.17 -0.66 8.66
N CYS A 56 -2.48 -1.67 8.12
CA CYS A 56 -1.37 -1.53 7.18
C CYS A 56 -1.57 -2.47 5.98
N TRP A 57 -1.07 -2.05 4.82
CA TRP A 57 -1.14 -2.78 3.55
C TRP A 57 0.28 -2.99 3.02
N LEU A 58 0.49 -4.02 2.21
CA LEU A 58 1.71 -4.10 1.40
C LEU A 58 1.58 -3.16 0.20
N PHE A 59 2.68 -2.53 -0.20
CA PHE A 59 2.67 -1.61 -1.34
C PHE A 59 2.16 -2.28 -2.62
N LYS A 60 2.59 -3.53 -2.88
CA LYS A 60 2.12 -4.33 -4.01
C LYS A 60 0.60 -4.51 -4.05
N ASP A 61 -0.04 -4.58 -2.88
CA ASP A 61 -1.49 -4.81 -2.77
C ASP A 61 -2.29 -3.56 -3.14
N ILE A 62 -1.68 -2.37 -3.09
CA ILE A 62 -2.36 -1.09 -3.40
C ILE A 62 -1.90 -0.47 -4.71
N GLN A 63 -0.87 -1.02 -5.35
CA GLN A 63 -0.24 -0.45 -6.53
C GLN A 63 -1.24 -0.26 -7.68
N ALA A 64 -2.20 -1.18 -7.85
CA ALA A 64 -3.21 -1.10 -8.91
C ALA A 64 -4.20 0.09 -8.77
N TRP A 65 -4.19 0.80 -7.64
CA TRP A 65 -5.04 1.97 -7.41
C TRP A 65 -4.26 3.28 -7.46
N LEU A 66 -2.93 3.22 -7.56
CA LEU A 66 -2.10 4.42 -7.64
C LEU A 66 -2.32 5.12 -8.98
N PRO A 67 -2.35 6.47 -9.00
CA PRO A 67 -2.37 7.21 -10.26
C PRO A 67 -1.08 6.93 -11.06
N HIS A 68 -1.21 6.83 -12.38
CA HIS A 68 -0.09 6.76 -13.33
C HIS A 68 0.49 8.14 -13.63
#